data_AF-A0A643F6U7-F1
#
_entry.id   AF-A0A643F6U7-F1
#
_cell.length_a   1.000
_cell.length_b   1.000
_cell.length_c   1.000
_cell.angle_alpha   90.00
_cell.angle_beta   90.00
_cell.angle_gamma   90.00
#
_symmetry.space_group_name_H-M   'P 1'
#
loop_
_entity.id
_entity.type
_entity.pdbx_description
1 polymer ?
#
loop_
_entity_poly.entity_id
_entity_poly.type
_entity_poly.pdbx_seq_one_letter_code
_entity_poly.pdbx_strand_id
1 'polypeptide(L)'
;MPAAGHRGPDAATPGVQPVSTPTSDPRYAELLRAWLPAVWRERDAETADSSGQGDLDKLLGAFGGLLDAFRATIAQRRVDPFPDAQADGRHCQPWLLPYIADLLDVRLVSPDEAGRRAELASAVAWRQRKGTRVAVEQIAEAVGQFEVEVHEGWKRVALTPRVDRPLLPESSYGEAPVPEPATPALRAGHPGLPATTPDLRQGSRALRCAPDHPAAHTSTFGGQRASWWQVHRHGVPCLPGSYQDVSRRTVDLRRPPGEAELGIGPYHPRRVPLFLPPPEGHCSAHALSLNWPPVASWDGFTHEKLRYRREEGYRWNGETVVRHVWTGLDSVPVKLRGVLQLDERAVYRFENLWLDNQLKVSQGAVELDHCAARQLHIGTAERLAPVVAARASLLRKLEAARGLVQLEYVTVLDTLLAERLNASDCILMPPLRKDLADNDVPEAGCVRHSRLWYLPLDADPLDPELPNDPNWLAQGLRSALCAIRTNCTTAHPVFLNTHFGQPGCGVLHPASPAAIQGGAEDGGELGAYHEDRHVLRRRAVLDKLAEVLPAGTEALLILDPTLACLPPQGH
;
A
#
# COMPACT_ATOMS: atom_id res chain seq x y z
N MET A 1 55.91 16.89 14.44
CA MET A 1 56.56 16.09 15.49
C MET A 1 55.71 14.87 15.76
N PRO A 2 56.23 13.64 15.59
CA PRO A 2 55.47 12.42 15.79
C PRO A 2 55.54 11.97 17.26
N ALA A 3 54.44 11.48 17.82
CA ALA A 3 54.42 10.86 19.15
C ALA A 3 54.15 9.36 19.00
N ALA A 4 54.96 8.58 19.71
CA ALA A 4 55.24 7.18 19.49
C ALA A 4 54.14 6.23 19.96
N GLY A 5 54.07 5.07 19.30
CA GLY A 5 53.29 3.92 19.73
C GLY A 5 53.99 3.12 20.84
N HIS A 6 53.19 2.59 21.75
CA HIS A 6 53.56 1.51 22.65
C HIS A 6 52.67 0.30 22.35
N ARG A 7 53.28 -0.76 21.81
CA ARG A 7 52.72 -2.12 21.78
C ARG A 7 53.14 -2.82 23.09
N GLY A 8 52.15 -3.29 23.86
CA GLY A 8 52.32 -4.32 24.90
C GLY A 8 51.70 -5.64 24.41
N PRO A 9 52.23 -6.81 24.83
CA PRO A 9 51.87 -8.11 24.23
C PRO A 9 50.59 -8.71 24.83
N ASP A 10 49.84 -9.38 23.96
CA ASP A 10 48.64 -10.18 24.25
C ASP A 10 48.92 -11.29 25.27
N ALA A 11 48.27 -11.22 26.43
CA ALA A 11 48.06 -12.34 27.32
C ALA A 11 46.63 -12.88 27.07
N ALA A 12 46.55 -14.03 26.39
CA ALA A 12 45.32 -14.73 26.10
C ALA A 12 44.55 -15.06 27.39
N THR A 13 43.43 -14.37 27.58
CA THR A 13 42.40 -14.76 28.56
C THR A 13 41.53 -15.83 27.89
N PRO A 14 41.28 -17.00 28.50
CA PRO A 14 40.43 -18.01 27.87
C PRO A 14 39.02 -17.45 27.75
N GLY A 15 38.61 -17.20 26.52
CA GLY A 15 37.27 -16.74 26.19
C GLY A 15 36.24 -17.77 26.66
N VAL A 16 35.34 -17.34 27.53
CA VAL A 16 34.04 -18.00 27.72
C VAL A 16 33.39 -17.99 26.34
N GLN A 17 33.31 -19.16 25.71
CA GLN A 17 32.57 -19.28 24.46
C GLN A 17 31.12 -18.86 24.72
N PRO A 18 30.53 -17.96 23.93
CA PRO A 18 29.11 -17.70 24.02
C PRO A 18 28.40 -19.03 23.75
N VAL A 19 27.68 -19.52 24.76
CA VAL A 19 26.78 -20.66 24.59
C VAL A 19 25.86 -20.30 23.44
N SER A 20 25.98 -21.01 22.32
CA SER A 20 25.05 -20.94 21.21
C SER A 20 23.68 -21.31 21.77
N THR A 21 22.83 -20.31 22.02
CA THR A 21 21.43 -20.53 22.35
C THR A 21 20.80 -21.26 21.18
N PRO A 22 20.28 -22.49 21.35
CA PRO A 22 19.56 -23.16 20.29
C PRO A 22 18.35 -22.30 19.93
N THR A 23 18.22 -21.95 18.65
CA THR A 23 17.19 -21.08 18.07
C THR A 23 15.79 -21.72 18.05
N SER A 24 15.64 -22.93 18.60
CA SER A 24 14.36 -23.62 18.75
C SER A 24 13.92 -23.56 20.20
N ASP A 25 12.73 -22.98 20.46
CA ASP A 25 12.10 -23.07 21.77
C ASP A 25 12.09 -24.55 22.22
N PRO A 26 12.57 -24.85 23.45
CA PRO A 26 12.67 -26.23 23.91
C PRO A 26 11.29 -26.86 24.01
N ARG A 27 11.11 -28.05 23.42
CA ARG A 27 9.89 -28.85 23.56
C ARG A 27 9.91 -29.55 24.91
N TYR A 28 9.10 -29.09 25.86
CA TYR A 28 9.11 -29.62 27.23
C TYR A 28 8.69 -31.09 27.31
N ALA A 29 7.86 -31.60 26.38
CA ALA A 29 7.51 -33.02 26.34
C ALA A 29 8.74 -33.92 26.18
N GLU A 30 9.66 -33.55 25.28
CA GLU A 30 10.89 -34.29 25.01
C GLU A 30 11.86 -34.20 26.20
N LEU A 31 11.95 -33.02 26.83
CA LEU A 31 12.76 -32.81 28.03
C LEU A 31 12.26 -33.62 29.22
N LEU A 32 10.95 -33.61 29.49
CA LEU A 32 10.36 -34.38 30.57
C LEU A 32 10.58 -35.89 30.38
N ARG A 33 10.46 -36.37 29.14
CA ARG A 33 10.76 -37.76 28.78
C ARG A 33 12.24 -38.09 28.99
N ALA A 34 13.14 -37.18 28.62
CA ALA A 34 14.57 -37.36 28.80
C ALA A 34 14.98 -37.40 30.29
N TRP A 35 14.28 -36.65 31.15
CA TRP A 35 14.51 -36.65 32.60
C TRP A 35 13.97 -37.89 33.30
N LEU A 36 13.11 -38.67 32.63
CA LEU A 36 12.55 -39.88 33.18
C LEU A 36 13.57 -41.04 33.17
N PRO A 37 13.73 -41.79 34.29
CA PRO A 37 14.59 -42.97 34.32
C PRO A 37 14.23 -44.00 33.24
N ALA A 38 15.24 -44.69 32.69
CA ALA A 38 15.08 -45.63 31.58
C ALA A 38 14.03 -46.73 31.84
N VAL A 39 13.96 -47.23 33.08
CA VAL A 39 13.00 -48.26 33.52
C VAL A 39 11.54 -47.88 33.20
N TRP A 40 11.18 -46.61 33.35
CA TRP A 40 9.80 -46.16 33.08
C TRP A 40 9.53 -45.96 31.60
N ARG A 41 10.55 -45.58 30.81
CA ARG A 41 10.46 -45.45 29.34
C ARG A 41 10.31 -46.79 28.66
N GLU A 42 11.04 -47.80 29.13
CA GLU A 42 10.95 -49.17 28.63
C GLU A 42 9.58 -49.78 28.93
N ARG A 43 9.07 -49.57 30.15
CA ARG A 43 7.74 -50.03 30.54
C ARG A 43 6.60 -49.38 29.76
N ASP A 44 6.70 -48.09 29.46
CA ASP A 44 5.68 -47.39 28.66
C ASP A 44 5.68 -47.83 27.19
N ALA A 45 6.84 -48.23 26.65
CA ALA A 45 6.95 -48.78 25.31
C ALA A 45 6.20 -50.11 25.15
N GLU A 46 6.02 -50.89 26.21
CA GLU A 46 5.20 -52.11 26.21
C GLU A 46 3.70 -51.81 26.04
N THR A 47 3.26 -50.61 26.43
CA THR A 47 1.87 -50.12 26.31
C THR A 47 1.63 -49.26 25.07
N ALA A 48 2.60 -49.18 24.16
CA ALA A 48 2.50 -48.33 22.97
C ALA A 48 1.38 -48.79 22.02
N ASP A 49 0.59 -47.82 21.54
CA ASP A 49 -0.45 -48.07 20.54
C ASP A 49 0.13 -48.20 19.11
N SER A 50 -0.74 -48.33 18.10
CA SER A 50 -0.34 -48.41 16.69
C SER A 50 0.40 -47.16 16.18
N SER A 51 0.37 -46.05 16.91
CA SER A 51 1.14 -44.82 16.60
C SER A 51 2.52 -44.79 17.26
N GLY A 52 2.86 -45.81 18.06
CA GLY A 52 4.15 -45.92 18.74
C GLY A 52 4.28 -45.06 19.99
N GLN A 53 3.17 -44.55 20.54
CA GLN A 53 3.13 -43.74 21.77
C GLN A 53 2.45 -44.52 22.90
N GLY A 54 3.15 -44.67 24.03
CA GLY A 54 2.58 -45.20 25.27
C GLY A 54 1.68 -44.19 25.99
N ASP A 55 0.99 -44.65 27.03
CA ASP A 55 0.07 -43.81 27.81
C ASP A 55 0.81 -42.74 28.62
N LEU A 56 2.02 -43.04 29.12
CA LEU A 56 2.87 -42.07 29.79
C LEU A 56 3.42 -41.05 28.79
N ASP A 57 3.82 -41.47 27.59
CA ASP A 57 4.23 -40.55 26.52
C ASP A 57 3.11 -39.57 26.14
N LYS A 58 1.84 -40.02 26.10
CA LYS A 58 0.68 -39.13 25.91
C LYS A 58 0.49 -38.14 27.06
N LEU A 59 0.65 -38.60 28.31
CA LEU A 59 0.57 -37.75 29.49
C LEU A 59 1.69 -36.70 29.53
N LEU A 60 2.93 -37.11 29.24
CA LEU A 60 4.08 -36.21 29.13
C LEU A 60 3.93 -35.25 27.96
N GLY A 61 3.32 -35.68 26.86
CA GLY A 61 2.91 -34.81 25.76
C GLY A 61 1.93 -33.73 26.20
N ALA A 62 0.91 -34.10 26.97
CA ALA A 62 -0.08 -33.15 27.50
C ALA A 62 0.54 -32.13 28.48
N PHE A 63 1.36 -32.60 29.44
CA PHE A 63 2.06 -31.71 30.37
C PHE A 63 3.13 -30.86 29.67
N GLY A 64 3.85 -31.44 28.71
CA GLY A 64 4.81 -30.73 27.87
C GLY A 64 4.15 -29.60 27.10
N GLY A 65 3.02 -29.88 26.42
CA GLY A 65 2.24 -28.86 25.72
C GLY A 65 1.76 -27.73 26.63
N LEU A 66 1.36 -28.03 27.86
CA LEU A 66 1.01 -27.00 28.86
C LEU A 66 2.22 -26.13 29.25
N LEU A 67 3.40 -26.75 29.48
CA LEU A 67 4.62 -26.02 29.82
C LEU A 67 5.14 -25.19 28.64
N ASP A 68 5.05 -25.71 27.42
CA ASP A 68 5.35 -25.00 26.18
C ASP A 68 4.46 -23.75 26.07
N ALA A 69 3.15 -23.89 26.27
CA ALA A 69 2.21 -22.78 26.27
C ALA A 69 2.53 -21.74 27.36
N PHE A 70 2.83 -22.19 28.59
CA PHE A 70 3.18 -21.29 29.70
C PHE A 70 4.49 -20.52 29.43
N ARG A 71 5.49 -21.20 28.87
CA ARG A 71 6.75 -20.57 28.46
C ARG A 71 6.52 -19.56 27.34
N ALA A 72 5.70 -19.89 26.35
CA ALA A 72 5.33 -18.98 25.28
C ALA A 72 4.62 -17.73 25.82
N THR A 73 3.69 -17.88 26.78
CA THR A 73 3.04 -16.75 27.44
C THR A 73 4.02 -15.87 28.21
N ILE A 74 4.93 -16.45 29.00
CA ILE A 74 5.93 -15.66 29.75
C ILE A 74 6.85 -14.92 28.77
N ALA A 75 7.28 -15.59 27.71
CA ALA A 75 8.17 -15.00 26.74
C ALA A 75 7.46 -13.87 25.97
N GLN A 76 6.19 -14.03 25.59
CA GLN A 76 5.39 -12.95 25.02
C GLN A 76 5.26 -11.76 26.00
N ARG A 77 4.94 -12.03 27.27
CA ARG A 77 4.83 -11.01 28.32
C ARG A 77 6.10 -10.19 28.53
N ARG A 78 7.28 -10.78 28.29
CA ARG A 78 8.56 -10.05 28.36
C ARG A 78 8.74 -9.06 27.21
N VAL A 79 8.11 -9.33 26.07
CA VAL A 79 8.21 -8.52 24.85
C VAL A 79 7.11 -7.47 24.79
N ASP A 80 5.95 -7.73 25.38
CA ASP A 80 4.79 -6.83 25.40
C ASP A 80 5.08 -5.36 25.77
N PRO A 81 5.98 -5.00 26.70
CA PRO A 81 6.28 -3.61 26.99
C PRO A 81 6.95 -2.84 25.83
N PHE A 82 7.45 -3.53 24.80
CA PHE A 82 8.26 -2.95 23.73
C PHE A 82 7.49 -2.96 22.40
N PRO A 83 7.18 -1.78 21.83
CA PRO A 83 6.51 -1.68 20.52
C PRO A 83 7.30 -2.30 19.38
N ASP A 84 8.63 -2.26 19.44
CA ASP A 84 9.53 -2.73 18.38
C ASP A 84 9.73 -4.25 18.41
N ALA A 85 10.03 -4.81 17.23
CA ALA A 85 10.39 -6.21 17.09
C ALA A 85 11.73 -6.50 17.77
N GLN A 86 11.75 -7.56 18.58
CA GLN A 86 12.96 -8.11 19.19
C GLN A 86 13.72 -8.99 18.17
N ALA A 87 14.94 -9.39 18.52
CA ALA A 87 15.82 -10.18 17.65
C ALA A 87 15.22 -11.55 17.25
N ASP A 88 14.28 -12.08 18.03
CA ASP A 88 13.53 -13.31 17.77
C ASP A 88 12.25 -13.09 16.93
N GLY A 89 12.01 -11.86 16.46
CA GLY A 89 10.84 -11.46 15.67
C GLY A 89 9.58 -11.20 16.50
N ARG A 90 9.61 -11.46 17.82
CA ARG A 90 8.47 -11.19 18.70
C ARG A 90 8.33 -9.70 18.92
N HIS A 91 7.11 -9.25 19.13
CA HIS A 91 6.79 -7.85 19.33
C HIS A 91 5.54 -7.72 20.22
N CYS A 92 5.29 -6.51 20.71
CA CYS A 92 4.10 -6.19 21.49
C CYS A 92 2.81 -6.60 20.79
N GLN A 93 1.91 -7.25 21.53
CA GLN A 93 0.59 -7.63 21.02
C GLN A 93 -0.23 -6.40 20.57
N PRO A 94 -1.02 -6.50 19.49
CA PRO A 94 -1.69 -5.33 18.88
C PRO A 94 -2.67 -4.62 19.83
N TRP A 95 -3.36 -5.38 20.68
CA TRP A 95 -4.34 -4.84 21.62
C TRP A 95 -3.71 -4.00 22.74
N LEU A 96 -2.39 -4.13 22.98
CA LEU A 96 -1.67 -3.37 24.00
C LEU A 96 -1.21 -2.00 23.48
N LEU A 97 -1.14 -1.79 22.16
CA LEU A 97 -0.69 -0.53 21.55
C LEU A 97 -1.46 0.70 22.07
N PRO A 98 -2.80 0.70 22.19
CA PRO A 98 -3.53 1.86 22.73
C PRO A 98 -3.16 2.19 24.17
N TYR A 99 -2.89 1.19 25.02
CA TYR A 99 -2.53 1.42 26.42
C TYR A 99 -1.12 2.02 26.56
N ILE A 100 -0.18 1.57 25.73
CA ILE A 100 1.15 2.18 25.65
C ILE A 100 1.04 3.60 25.11
N ALA A 101 0.15 3.82 24.14
CA ALA A 101 -0.12 5.14 23.58
C ALA A 101 -0.63 6.10 24.66
N ASP A 102 -1.62 5.69 25.46
CA ASP A 102 -2.15 6.48 26.57
C ASP A 102 -1.08 6.79 27.63
N LEU A 103 -0.23 5.82 27.97
CA LEU A 103 0.88 6.02 28.91
C LEU A 103 1.87 7.06 28.40
N LEU A 104 2.15 7.05 27.11
CA LEU A 104 3.08 7.98 26.46
C LEU A 104 2.41 9.28 26.00
N ASP A 105 1.09 9.44 26.14
CA ASP A 105 0.27 10.53 25.59
C ASP A 105 0.38 10.67 24.05
N VAL A 106 0.37 9.54 23.34
CA VAL A 106 0.52 9.48 21.88
C VAL A 106 -0.83 9.21 21.24
N ARG A 107 -1.33 10.15 20.44
CA ARG A 107 -2.48 9.88 19.57
C ARG A 107 -2.04 9.03 18.38
N LEU A 108 -2.46 7.77 18.32
CA LEU A 108 -2.24 6.89 17.17
C LEU A 108 -3.18 7.28 16.04
N VAL A 109 -2.64 7.49 14.84
CA VAL A 109 -3.43 7.87 13.66
C VAL A 109 -3.19 6.97 12.46
N SER A 110 -2.06 6.25 12.41
CA SER A 110 -1.78 5.33 11.32
C SER A 110 -2.84 4.24 11.26
N PRO A 111 -3.38 3.93 10.06
CA PRO A 111 -4.36 2.86 9.90
C PRO A 111 -3.72 1.47 10.07
N ASP A 112 -2.40 1.36 9.91
CA ASP A 112 -1.68 0.10 9.91
C ASP A 112 -1.01 -0.19 11.24
N GLU A 113 -0.96 -1.46 11.60
CA GLU A 113 -0.35 -1.90 12.86
C GLU A 113 1.15 -1.58 12.92
N ALA A 114 1.88 -1.76 11.82
CA ALA A 114 3.29 -1.40 11.71
C ALA A 114 3.51 0.10 11.90
N GLY A 115 2.66 0.94 11.30
CA GLY A 115 2.73 2.39 11.46
C GLY A 115 2.40 2.84 12.88
N ARG A 116 1.38 2.25 13.52
CA ARG A 116 1.06 2.50 14.93
C ARG A 116 2.22 2.15 15.87
N ARG A 117 2.95 1.06 15.59
CA ARG A 117 4.17 0.73 16.34
C ARG A 117 5.28 1.74 16.12
N ALA A 118 5.53 2.13 14.87
CA ALA A 118 6.55 3.12 14.54
C ALA A 118 6.25 4.50 15.20
N GLU A 119 4.97 4.87 15.28
CA GLU A 119 4.52 6.05 16.03
C GLU A 119 4.91 6.01 17.51
N LEU A 120 4.67 4.87 18.18
CA LEU A 120 5.03 4.70 19.59
C LEU A 120 6.54 4.70 19.80
N ALA A 121 7.28 3.95 18.98
CA ALA A 121 8.72 3.83 19.07
C ALA A 121 9.43 5.18 18.93
N SER A 122 8.95 6.03 18.02
CA SER A 122 9.58 7.32 17.72
C SER A 122 8.99 8.51 18.47
N ALA A 123 7.96 8.30 19.30
CA ALA A 123 7.18 9.36 19.93
C ALA A 123 8.03 10.41 20.67
N VAL A 124 8.98 9.95 21.50
CA VAL A 124 9.85 10.83 22.28
C VAL A 124 10.78 11.65 21.38
N ALA A 125 11.38 11.01 20.37
CA ALA A 125 12.28 11.65 19.44
C ALA A 125 11.57 12.74 18.61
N TRP A 126 10.35 12.46 18.15
CA TRP A 126 9.55 13.43 17.39
C TRP A 126 9.15 14.64 18.24
N ARG A 127 8.81 14.45 19.51
CA ARG A 127 8.53 15.56 20.43
C ARG A 127 9.73 16.49 20.61
N GLN A 128 10.92 15.92 20.78
CA GLN A 128 12.16 16.70 20.95
C GLN A 128 12.56 17.49 19.69
N ARG A 129 12.13 17.03 18.51
CA ARG A 129 12.49 17.61 17.20
C ARG A 129 11.31 18.24 16.47
N LYS A 130 10.26 18.61 17.22
CA LYS A 130 9.04 19.22 16.67
C LYS A 130 9.37 20.43 15.80
N GLY A 131 8.72 20.52 14.65
CA GLY A 131 8.94 21.60 13.66
C GLY A 131 10.22 21.50 12.83
N THR A 132 11.05 20.48 13.00
CA THR A 132 12.22 20.24 12.13
C THR A 132 11.84 19.44 10.88
N ARG A 133 12.54 19.68 9.76
CA ARG A 133 12.34 18.91 8.51
C ARG A 133 12.50 17.39 8.73
N VAL A 134 13.52 17.00 9.50
CA VAL A 134 13.82 15.58 9.79
C VAL A 134 12.66 14.92 10.53
N ALA A 135 12.04 15.59 11.49
CA ALA A 135 10.88 15.03 12.18
C ALA A 135 9.67 14.89 11.24
N VAL A 136 9.43 15.86 10.36
CA VAL A 136 8.34 15.80 9.36
C VAL A 136 8.50 14.61 8.42
N GLU A 137 9.71 14.42 7.89
CA GLU A 137 10.05 13.28 7.02
C GLU A 137 9.85 11.95 7.73
N GLN A 138 10.42 11.79 8.93
CA GLN A 138 10.28 10.57 9.75
C GLN A 138 8.82 10.25 10.10
N ILE A 139 8.02 11.27 10.43
CA ILE A 139 6.60 11.07 10.72
C ILE A 139 5.84 10.63 9.47
N ALA A 140 6.09 11.27 8.33
CA ALA A 140 5.43 10.93 7.09
C ALA A 140 5.77 9.50 6.63
N GLU A 141 7.04 9.09 6.70
CA GLU A 141 7.46 7.72 6.38
C GLU A 141 6.88 6.70 7.37
N ALA A 142 6.93 6.98 8.68
CA ALA A 142 6.45 6.06 9.70
C ALA A 142 4.93 5.90 9.73
N VAL A 143 4.17 7.00 9.65
CA VAL A 143 2.70 6.99 9.71
C VAL A 143 2.10 6.54 8.38
N GLY A 144 2.66 7.05 7.28
CA GLY A 144 2.15 6.84 5.93
C GLY A 144 2.63 5.56 5.26
N GLN A 145 3.75 4.97 5.73
CA GLN A 145 4.37 3.78 5.12
C GLN A 145 4.70 4.00 3.63
N PHE A 146 5.10 5.22 3.27
CA PHE A 146 5.55 5.58 1.92
C PHE A 146 6.77 6.49 1.99
N GLU A 147 7.55 6.49 0.92
CA GLU A 147 8.72 7.35 0.76
C GLU A 147 8.29 8.81 0.58
N VAL A 148 9.13 9.74 1.06
CA VAL A 148 8.80 11.16 0.96
C VAL A 148 10.04 12.03 0.85
N GLU A 149 9.95 13.08 0.04
CA GLU A 149 10.92 14.18 0.04
C GLU A 149 10.24 15.46 0.52
N VAL A 150 10.81 16.06 1.58
CA VAL A 150 10.19 17.20 2.26
C VAL A 150 10.87 18.51 1.85
N HIS A 151 10.07 19.43 1.31
CA HIS A 151 10.52 20.77 0.96
C HIS A 151 9.99 21.81 1.96
N GLU A 152 10.75 22.89 2.13
CA GLU A 152 10.30 24.05 2.89
C GLU A 152 9.71 25.09 1.94
N GLY A 153 8.41 25.38 2.05
CA GLY A 153 7.73 26.27 1.11
C GLY A 153 8.30 27.68 1.06
N TRP A 154 8.85 28.20 2.17
CA TRP A 154 9.48 29.52 2.20
C TRP A 154 10.74 29.61 1.33
N LYS A 155 11.47 28.50 1.11
CA LYS A 155 12.63 28.45 0.20
C LYS A 155 12.21 28.51 -1.27
N ARG A 156 10.94 28.25 -1.57
CA ARG A 156 10.34 28.24 -2.92
C ARG A 156 9.73 29.60 -3.30
N VAL A 157 9.84 30.60 -2.42
CA VAL A 157 9.19 31.91 -2.61
C VAL A 157 10.21 32.97 -3.04
N ALA A 158 9.78 33.79 -4.00
CA ALA A 158 10.47 34.98 -4.44
C ALA A 158 10.67 35.98 -3.29
N LEU A 159 11.93 36.38 -3.04
CA LEU A 159 12.28 37.38 -2.02
C LEU A 159 13.30 38.34 -2.60
N THR A 160 13.23 39.62 -2.24
CA THR A 160 14.30 40.56 -2.57
C THR A 160 15.53 40.26 -1.70
N PRO A 161 16.75 40.27 -2.26
CA PRO A 161 17.98 40.17 -1.47
C PRO A 161 17.99 41.27 -0.38
N ARG A 162 18.44 40.93 0.82
CA ARG A 162 18.55 41.89 1.93
C ARG A 162 19.99 41.93 2.44
N VAL A 163 20.41 43.12 2.86
CA VAL A 163 21.79 43.38 3.33
C VAL A 163 22.11 42.64 4.63
N ASP A 164 21.11 42.37 5.46
CA ASP A 164 21.21 41.63 6.73
C ASP A 164 21.23 40.10 6.57
N ARG A 165 21.22 39.60 5.33
CA ARG A 165 21.20 38.17 5.04
C ARG A 165 22.39 37.77 4.16
N PRO A 166 23.57 37.53 4.76
CA PRO A 166 24.76 37.17 4.01
C PRO A 166 24.55 35.84 3.27
N LEU A 167 25.15 35.73 2.08
CA LEU A 167 25.17 34.49 1.33
C LEU A 167 26.22 33.55 1.92
N LEU A 168 25.88 32.27 2.04
CA LEU A 168 26.87 31.21 2.27
C LEU A 168 27.75 31.08 1.03
N PRO A 169 29.03 30.69 1.17
CA PRO A 169 29.90 30.48 0.01
C PRO A 169 29.35 29.38 -0.90
N GLU A 170 29.65 29.43 -2.20
CA GLU A 170 29.18 28.50 -3.23
C GLU A 170 29.52 27.04 -2.90
N SER A 171 30.67 26.82 -2.24
CA SER A 171 31.12 25.51 -1.76
C SER A 171 30.15 24.87 -0.76
N SER A 172 29.41 25.66 0.02
CA SER A 172 28.35 25.16 0.91
C SER A 172 27.15 24.59 0.15
N TYR A 173 27.00 24.98 -1.12
CA TYR A 173 25.99 24.43 -2.03
C TYR A 173 26.55 23.34 -2.93
N GLY A 174 27.83 22.98 -2.78
CA GLY A 174 28.52 22.01 -3.64
C GLY A 174 28.94 22.55 -5.00
N GLU A 175 28.81 23.86 -5.23
CA GLU A 175 29.22 24.48 -6.49
C GLU A 175 30.63 25.07 -6.37
N ALA A 176 31.35 25.10 -7.49
CA ALA A 176 32.66 25.73 -7.55
C ALA A 176 32.53 27.24 -7.29
N PRO A 177 33.49 27.85 -6.57
CA PRO A 177 33.47 29.29 -6.33
C PRO A 177 33.54 30.06 -7.66
N VAL A 178 32.85 31.20 -7.72
CA VAL A 178 32.86 32.05 -8.91
C VAL A 178 34.30 32.55 -9.16
N PRO A 179 34.86 32.41 -10.38
CA PRO A 179 36.23 32.82 -10.68
C PRO A 179 36.46 34.32 -10.45
N GLU A 180 37.63 34.70 -9.94
CA GLU A 180 38.04 36.10 -9.83
C GLU A 180 39.05 36.48 -10.94
N PRO A 181 38.82 37.55 -11.72
CA PRO A 181 37.68 38.49 -11.67
C PRO A 181 36.39 37.94 -12.30
N ALA A 182 35.25 38.22 -11.68
CA ALA A 182 33.93 37.76 -12.13
C ALA A 182 33.13 38.90 -12.78
N THR A 183 32.42 38.62 -13.88
CA THR A 183 31.41 39.55 -14.42
C THR A 183 30.16 39.57 -13.53
N PRO A 184 29.34 40.64 -13.56
CA PRO A 184 28.05 40.66 -12.84
C PRO A 184 27.14 39.48 -13.18
N ALA A 185 27.18 39.01 -14.43
CA ALA A 185 26.42 37.84 -14.88
C ALA A 185 26.90 36.53 -14.22
N LEU A 186 28.21 36.38 -13.97
CA LEU A 186 28.75 35.23 -13.24
C LEU A 186 28.38 35.29 -11.75
N ARG A 187 28.44 36.48 -11.14
CA ARG A 187 28.02 36.68 -9.74
C ARG A 187 26.53 36.49 -9.52
N ALA A 188 25.70 36.83 -10.51
CA ALA A 188 24.26 36.57 -10.48
C ALA A 188 23.91 35.08 -10.51
N GLY A 189 24.85 34.22 -10.90
CA GLY A 189 24.70 32.75 -10.87
C GLY A 189 24.88 32.13 -9.49
N HIS A 190 25.21 32.90 -8.45
CA HIS A 190 25.48 32.35 -7.12
C HIS A 190 24.24 31.61 -6.56
N PRO A 191 24.33 30.32 -6.17
CA PRO A 191 23.20 29.45 -5.78
C PRO A 191 22.37 29.91 -4.56
N GLY A 192 22.92 30.80 -3.74
CA GLY A 192 22.23 31.34 -2.56
C GLY A 192 21.32 32.52 -2.88
N LEU A 193 21.47 33.14 -4.06
CA LEU A 193 20.69 34.31 -4.42
C LEU A 193 19.20 33.97 -4.56
N PRO A 194 18.27 34.84 -4.14
CA PRO A 194 16.85 34.62 -4.34
C PRO A 194 16.38 34.95 -5.77
N ALA A 195 17.08 34.41 -6.77
CA ALA A 195 16.74 34.63 -8.17
C ALA A 195 15.41 33.95 -8.52
N THR A 196 14.51 34.71 -9.15
CA THR A 196 13.21 34.24 -9.67
C THR A 196 13.25 33.96 -11.16
N THR A 197 14.14 34.63 -11.88
CA THR A 197 14.34 34.41 -13.32
C THR A 197 15.28 33.22 -13.47
N PRO A 198 14.82 32.10 -14.06
CA PRO A 198 15.69 30.95 -14.27
C PRO A 198 16.77 31.27 -15.32
N ASP A 199 17.98 30.78 -15.09
CA ASP A 199 19.05 30.80 -16.08
C ASP A 199 18.74 29.78 -17.18
N LEU A 200 18.30 30.28 -18.34
CA LEU A 200 17.92 29.46 -19.48
C LEU A 200 19.08 28.64 -20.08
N ARG A 201 20.33 28.93 -19.69
CA ARG A 201 21.52 28.23 -20.18
C ARG A 201 21.78 26.91 -19.43
N GLN A 202 21.18 26.72 -18.26
CA GLN A 202 21.42 25.58 -17.39
C GLN A 202 20.13 24.87 -17.02
N GLY A 203 20.16 23.53 -16.98
CA GLY A 203 19.05 22.72 -16.49
C GLY A 203 19.23 22.39 -15.00
N SER A 204 18.23 22.72 -14.18
CA SER A 204 18.19 22.37 -12.76
C SER A 204 17.60 20.97 -12.57
N ARG A 205 18.35 20.09 -11.89
CA ARG A 205 17.94 18.70 -11.61
C ARG A 205 18.69 18.13 -10.40
N ALA A 206 18.15 17.04 -9.85
CA ALA A 206 18.83 16.24 -8.84
C ALA A 206 19.87 15.31 -9.50
N LEU A 207 21.09 15.26 -8.95
CA LEU A 207 22.13 14.29 -9.33
C LEU A 207 22.58 13.49 -8.12
N ARG A 208 22.86 12.20 -8.31
CA ARG A 208 23.48 11.38 -7.26
C ARG A 208 24.87 11.91 -6.94
N CYS A 209 25.21 11.89 -5.65
CA CYS A 209 26.51 12.28 -5.14
C CYS A 209 26.98 11.34 -4.02
N ALA A 210 28.24 11.48 -3.62
CA ALA A 210 28.75 10.83 -2.44
C ALA A 210 28.09 11.43 -1.16
N PRO A 211 27.92 10.65 -0.07
CA PRO A 211 27.26 11.12 1.15
C PRO A 211 27.99 12.26 1.89
N ASP A 212 29.29 12.42 1.67
CA ASP A 212 30.14 13.45 2.24
C ASP A 212 30.09 14.79 1.48
N HIS A 213 29.39 14.82 0.35
CA HIS A 213 29.21 16.05 -0.42
C HIS A 213 28.48 17.13 0.42
N PRO A 214 28.96 18.39 0.46
CA PRO A 214 28.49 19.40 1.41
C PRO A 214 27.00 19.77 1.26
N ALA A 215 26.44 19.58 0.06
CA ALA A 215 25.03 19.81 -0.23
C ALA A 215 24.25 18.50 -0.46
N ALA A 216 24.75 17.36 0.05
CA ALA A 216 24.05 16.09 -0.04
C ALA A 216 22.74 16.11 0.77
N HIS A 217 21.70 15.58 0.13
CA HIS A 217 20.43 15.17 0.70
C HIS A 217 20.37 13.65 0.63
N THR A 218 19.69 13.00 1.55
CA THR A 218 19.48 11.55 1.53
C THR A 218 18.01 11.27 1.59
N SER A 219 17.49 10.63 0.55
CA SER A 219 16.08 10.27 0.42
C SER A 219 15.99 8.82 -0.07
N THR A 220 14.81 8.23 0.03
CA THR A 220 14.53 6.88 -0.46
C THR A 220 13.79 6.96 -1.80
N PHE A 221 14.23 6.20 -2.79
CA PHE A 221 13.67 6.15 -4.14
C PHE A 221 13.42 4.69 -4.54
N GLY A 222 12.17 4.28 -4.67
CA GLY A 222 11.81 2.92 -5.12
C GLY A 222 12.43 1.82 -4.23
N GLY A 223 12.44 2.04 -2.92
CA GLY A 223 13.03 1.17 -1.89
C GLY A 223 14.53 1.35 -1.67
N GLN A 224 15.20 2.23 -2.44
CA GLN A 224 16.65 2.42 -2.35
C GLN A 224 17.01 3.78 -1.78
N ARG A 225 17.77 3.78 -0.68
CA ARG A 225 18.28 5.02 -0.07
C ARG A 225 19.48 5.54 -0.85
N ALA A 226 19.40 6.79 -1.34
CA ALA A 226 20.47 7.39 -2.13
C ALA A 226 20.77 8.82 -1.69
N SER A 227 22.06 9.18 -1.77
CA SER A 227 22.51 10.57 -1.59
C SER A 227 22.50 11.31 -2.91
N TRP A 228 21.95 12.53 -2.92
CA TRP A 228 21.82 13.37 -4.10
C TRP A 228 21.96 14.85 -3.74
N TRP A 229 22.21 15.69 -4.72
CA TRP A 229 22.24 17.14 -4.55
C TRP A 229 21.58 17.83 -5.74
N GLN A 230 21.11 19.05 -5.52
CA GLN A 230 20.49 19.87 -6.55
C GLN A 230 21.55 20.67 -7.29
N VAL A 231 21.70 20.41 -8.59
CA VAL A 231 22.64 21.13 -9.46
C VAL A 231 21.94 22.32 -10.12
N HIS A 232 22.67 23.42 -10.29
CA HIS A 232 22.19 24.63 -10.97
C HIS A 232 20.85 25.09 -10.39
N ARG A 233 20.80 25.45 -9.10
CA ARG A 233 19.55 25.81 -8.40
C ARG A 233 18.75 26.95 -9.06
N HIS A 234 19.42 27.77 -9.86
CA HIS A 234 18.81 28.86 -10.64
C HIS A 234 18.50 28.48 -12.09
N GLY A 235 18.88 27.29 -12.56
CA GLY A 235 18.57 26.83 -13.91
C GLY A 235 17.07 26.58 -14.15
N VAL A 236 16.73 26.31 -15.40
CA VAL A 236 15.38 25.88 -15.78
C VAL A 236 15.11 24.50 -15.18
N PRO A 237 14.03 24.30 -14.40
CA PRO A 237 13.73 22.99 -13.84
C PRO A 237 13.49 21.98 -14.95
N CYS A 238 14.31 20.92 -15.00
CA CYS A 238 14.15 19.86 -16.00
C CYS A 238 12.84 19.10 -15.84
N LEU A 239 12.33 19.03 -14.60
CA LEU A 239 11.08 18.37 -14.24
C LEU A 239 10.23 19.34 -13.39
N PRO A 240 9.48 20.26 -14.02
CA PRO A 240 8.66 21.23 -13.29
C PRO A 240 7.59 20.55 -12.44
N GLY A 241 7.38 21.04 -11.21
CA GLY A 241 6.36 20.51 -10.30
C GLY A 241 6.75 19.24 -9.52
N SER A 242 7.95 18.69 -9.75
CA SER A 242 8.50 17.58 -8.95
C SER A 242 9.33 18.09 -7.76
N TYR A 243 9.85 17.18 -6.95
CA TYR A 243 10.84 17.48 -5.91
C TYR A 243 12.13 18.09 -6.49
N GLN A 244 12.41 17.88 -7.78
CA GLN A 244 13.60 18.45 -8.43
C GLN A 244 13.39 19.91 -8.85
N ASP A 245 12.14 20.38 -8.87
CA ASP A 245 11.83 21.77 -9.10
C ASP A 245 12.20 22.57 -7.84
N VAL A 246 13.28 23.34 -7.92
CA VAL A 246 13.71 24.29 -6.89
C VAL A 246 13.56 25.77 -7.32
N SER A 247 12.88 26.03 -8.45
CA SER A 247 12.57 27.37 -8.96
C SER A 247 11.72 28.22 -8.00
N ARG A 248 12.15 29.46 -7.69
CA ARG A 248 11.41 30.33 -6.78
C ARG A 248 10.26 31.02 -7.51
N ARG A 249 9.10 31.12 -6.87
CA ARG A 249 7.87 31.65 -7.47
C ARG A 249 7.25 32.74 -6.61
N THR A 250 6.47 33.62 -7.23
CA THR A 250 5.59 34.54 -6.51
C THR A 250 4.47 33.74 -5.87
N VAL A 251 4.12 34.08 -4.63
CA VAL A 251 3.01 33.45 -3.92
C VAL A 251 1.71 33.72 -4.68
N ASP A 252 0.93 32.68 -4.97
CA ASP A 252 -0.41 32.85 -5.52
C ASP A 252 -1.39 33.21 -4.40
N LEU A 253 -1.86 34.45 -4.40
CA LEU A 253 -2.78 35.01 -3.40
C LEU A 253 -4.25 34.94 -3.84
N ARG A 254 -4.54 34.45 -5.05
CA ARG A 254 -5.89 34.50 -5.66
C ARG A 254 -6.87 33.47 -5.10
N ARG A 255 -6.41 32.53 -4.28
CA ARG A 255 -7.25 31.58 -3.56
C ARG A 255 -6.94 31.66 -2.05
N PRO A 256 -7.96 31.81 -1.20
CA PRO A 256 -7.77 31.94 0.24
C PRO A 256 -7.32 30.61 0.88
N PRO A 257 -6.57 30.66 1.98
CA PRO A 257 -6.29 29.47 2.79
C PRO A 257 -7.59 28.86 3.32
N GLY A 258 -7.80 27.56 3.10
CA GLY A 258 -8.95 26.80 3.62
C GLY A 258 -9.70 25.93 2.60
N GLU A 259 -9.51 26.12 1.30
CA GLU A 259 -10.04 25.20 0.29
C GLU A 259 -9.09 24.01 0.12
N ALA A 260 -9.50 22.86 0.66
CA ALA A 260 -8.75 21.60 0.65
C ALA A 260 -8.45 21.05 -0.75
N GLU A 261 -9.10 21.58 -1.79
CA GLU A 261 -8.89 21.21 -3.19
C GLU A 261 -7.88 22.15 -3.86
N LEU A 262 -6.59 21.82 -3.78
CA LEU A 262 -5.52 22.46 -4.57
C LEU A 262 -5.42 24.00 -4.39
N GLY A 263 -5.96 24.54 -3.29
CA GLY A 263 -6.35 25.94 -3.12
C GLY A 263 -5.27 26.98 -2.85
N ILE A 264 -3.99 26.64 -2.76
CA ILE A 264 -2.89 27.62 -2.82
C ILE A 264 -1.86 26.95 -3.71
N GLY A 265 -1.24 27.68 -4.64
CA GLY A 265 -0.09 27.16 -5.36
C GLY A 265 0.85 26.47 -4.36
N PRO A 266 1.38 25.27 -4.64
CA PRO A 266 2.06 24.42 -3.65
C PRO A 266 3.21 25.13 -2.91
N TYR A 267 3.69 26.23 -3.48
CA TYR A 267 4.80 27.04 -3.02
C TYR A 267 4.31 28.29 -2.27
N HIS A 268 4.13 28.16 -0.96
CA HIS A 268 3.74 29.24 -0.04
C HIS A 268 4.61 29.17 1.23
N PRO A 269 4.96 30.29 1.91
CA PRO A 269 5.83 30.27 3.09
C PRO A 269 5.29 29.44 4.26
N ARG A 270 3.97 29.40 4.39
CA ARG A 270 3.22 28.60 5.38
C ARG A 270 2.98 27.15 4.95
N ARG A 271 3.59 26.67 3.86
CA ARG A 271 3.40 25.30 3.39
C ARG A 271 4.69 24.50 3.50
N VAL A 272 4.53 23.23 3.82
CA VAL A 272 5.58 22.22 3.73
C VAL A 272 5.11 21.23 2.67
N PRO A 273 5.62 21.31 1.44
CA PRO A 273 5.36 20.30 0.42
C PRO A 273 6.08 19.00 0.76
N LEU A 274 5.33 17.89 0.73
CA LEU A 274 5.83 16.53 0.86
C LEU A 274 5.58 15.85 -0.49
N PHE A 275 6.65 15.59 -1.23
CA PHE A 275 6.58 14.86 -2.48
C PHE A 275 6.62 13.37 -2.17
N LEU A 276 5.71 12.58 -2.72
CA LEU A 276 5.66 11.13 -2.52
C LEU A 276 5.49 10.42 -3.87
N PRO A 277 6.06 9.22 -4.06
CA PRO A 277 5.82 8.44 -5.26
C PRO A 277 4.33 8.06 -5.33
N PRO A 278 3.71 8.12 -6.52
CA PRO A 278 2.36 7.63 -6.71
C PRO A 278 2.32 6.12 -6.44
N PRO A 279 1.36 5.60 -5.66
CA PRO A 279 1.25 4.17 -5.47
C PRO A 279 0.90 3.48 -6.80
N GLU A 280 1.61 2.40 -7.10
CA GLU A 280 1.47 1.71 -8.39
C GLU A 280 0.21 0.83 -8.48
N GLY A 281 -0.31 0.40 -7.32
CA GLY A 281 -1.45 -0.52 -7.24
C GLY A 281 -1.15 -1.90 -7.83
N HIS A 282 -2.17 -2.58 -8.36
CA HIS A 282 -2.04 -3.95 -8.85
C HIS A 282 -1.21 -4.06 -10.15
N CYS A 283 -1.15 -2.99 -10.94
CA CYS A 283 -0.42 -2.94 -12.22
C CYS A 283 0.99 -2.36 -12.04
N SER A 284 1.78 -2.96 -11.15
CA SER A 284 3.14 -2.51 -10.83
C SER A 284 4.09 -2.59 -12.02
N ALA A 285 4.99 -1.61 -12.15
CA ALA A 285 6.06 -1.63 -13.16
C ALA A 285 7.10 -2.72 -12.87
N HIS A 286 7.19 -3.17 -11.62
CA HIS A 286 8.15 -4.16 -11.13
C HIS A 286 7.57 -5.58 -11.05
N ALA A 287 6.33 -5.79 -11.51
CA ALA A 287 5.67 -7.09 -11.49
C ALA A 287 6.44 -8.12 -12.33
N LEU A 288 6.72 -9.30 -11.74
CA LEU A 288 7.26 -10.44 -12.47
C LEU A 288 6.26 -10.89 -13.53
N SER A 289 6.68 -10.92 -14.80
CA SER A 289 5.83 -11.33 -15.92
C SER A 289 6.09 -12.77 -16.34
N LEU A 290 5.09 -13.64 -16.16
CA LEU A 290 5.10 -15.05 -16.59
C LEU A 290 4.01 -15.29 -17.63
N ASN A 291 4.18 -16.36 -18.42
CA ASN A 291 3.09 -16.87 -19.26
C ASN A 291 2.33 -17.93 -18.47
N TRP A 292 1.04 -18.10 -18.76
CA TRP A 292 0.26 -19.17 -18.16
C TRP A 292 0.89 -20.55 -18.42
N PRO A 293 1.14 -21.36 -17.37
CA PRO A 293 1.46 -22.76 -17.58
C PRO A 293 0.24 -23.49 -18.17
N PRO A 294 0.45 -24.47 -19.07
CA PRO A 294 -0.63 -25.31 -19.58
C PRO A 294 -1.45 -25.92 -18.44
N VAL A 295 -2.77 -25.99 -18.59
CA VAL A 295 -3.67 -26.53 -17.54
C VAL A 295 -3.28 -27.94 -17.12
N ALA A 296 -2.85 -28.77 -18.08
CA ALA A 296 -2.39 -30.14 -17.84
C ALA A 296 -1.12 -30.24 -16.96
N SER A 297 -0.35 -29.15 -16.80
CA SER A 297 0.87 -29.11 -16.00
C SER A 297 0.70 -28.39 -14.66
N TRP A 298 -0.54 -28.07 -14.26
CA TRP A 298 -0.78 -27.41 -12.98
C TRP A 298 -0.43 -28.32 -11.80
N ASP A 299 -0.84 -29.58 -11.87
CA ASP A 299 -0.50 -30.58 -10.86
C ASP A 299 1.01 -30.88 -10.93
N GLY A 300 1.77 -30.32 -9.98
CA GLY A 300 3.24 -30.35 -9.96
C GLY A 300 3.92 -29.03 -10.34
N PHE A 301 3.16 -27.95 -10.59
CA PHE A 301 3.74 -26.63 -10.83
C PHE A 301 4.47 -26.10 -9.60
N THR A 302 5.73 -25.70 -9.78
CA THR A 302 6.55 -25.09 -8.73
C THR A 302 7.24 -23.83 -9.25
N HIS A 303 7.12 -22.73 -8.51
CA HIS A 303 7.82 -21.48 -8.78
C HIS A 303 8.11 -20.76 -7.46
N GLU A 304 9.14 -19.92 -7.41
CA GLU A 304 9.55 -19.19 -6.20
C GLU A 304 8.51 -18.17 -5.72
N LYS A 305 7.85 -17.49 -6.66
CA LYS A 305 6.94 -16.36 -6.40
C LYS A 305 5.46 -16.65 -6.69
N LEU A 306 5.15 -17.83 -7.21
CA LEU A 306 3.80 -18.22 -7.64
C LEU A 306 3.52 -19.64 -7.17
N ARG A 307 2.41 -19.84 -6.48
CA ARG A 307 2.01 -21.14 -5.96
C ARG A 307 0.67 -21.56 -6.54
N TYR A 308 0.57 -22.84 -6.90
CA TYR A 308 -0.68 -23.49 -7.24
C TYR A 308 -1.04 -24.51 -6.16
N ARG A 309 -2.34 -24.62 -5.85
CA ARG A 309 -2.91 -25.66 -5.00
C ARG A 309 -4.21 -26.16 -5.59
N ARG A 310 -4.41 -27.48 -5.54
CA ARG A 310 -5.67 -28.13 -5.85
C ARG A 310 -6.34 -28.54 -4.54
N GLU A 311 -7.57 -28.07 -4.33
CA GLU A 311 -8.39 -28.39 -3.15
C GLU A 311 -9.58 -29.25 -3.61
N GLU A 312 -9.68 -30.47 -3.09
CA GLU A 312 -10.82 -31.35 -3.31
C GLU A 312 -11.90 -31.10 -2.26
N GLY A 313 -13.16 -31.45 -2.56
CA GLY A 313 -14.24 -31.35 -1.57
C GLY A 313 -14.85 -29.95 -1.41
N TYR A 314 -14.52 -28.99 -2.28
CA TYR A 314 -15.07 -27.62 -2.18
C TYR A 314 -16.55 -27.61 -2.54
N ARG A 315 -17.37 -26.93 -1.74
CA ARG A 315 -18.81 -26.85 -2.00
C ARG A 315 -19.15 -25.57 -2.75
N TRP A 316 -19.71 -25.70 -3.94
CA TRP A 316 -20.23 -24.59 -4.73
C TRP A 316 -21.61 -24.95 -5.26
N ASN A 317 -22.59 -24.08 -5.02
CA ASN A 317 -24.00 -24.32 -5.37
C ASN A 317 -24.58 -25.65 -4.84
N GLY A 318 -24.18 -26.06 -3.63
CA GLY A 318 -24.62 -27.32 -3.03
C GLY A 318 -23.96 -28.58 -3.59
N GLU A 319 -23.14 -28.47 -4.63
CA GLU A 319 -22.36 -29.56 -5.21
C GLU A 319 -20.91 -29.52 -4.74
N THR A 320 -20.28 -30.70 -4.70
CA THR A 320 -18.86 -30.82 -4.43
C THR A 320 -18.07 -30.72 -5.74
N VAL A 321 -17.21 -29.73 -5.84
CA VAL A 321 -16.34 -29.44 -6.99
C VAL A 321 -14.89 -29.32 -6.56
N VAL A 322 -13.98 -29.33 -7.53
CA VAL A 322 -12.57 -29.00 -7.32
C VAL A 322 -12.41 -27.49 -7.24
N ARG A 323 -11.51 -27.01 -6.37
CA ARG A 323 -11.07 -25.62 -6.35
C ARG A 323 -9.59 -25.52 -6.68
N HIS A 324 -9.26 -24.71 -7.68
CA HIS A 324 -7.89 -24.42 -8.09
C HIS A 324 -7.49 -23.06 -7.53
N VAL A 325 -6.43 -23.00 -6.74
CA VAL A 325 -5.97 -21.78 -6.08
C VAL A 325 -4.59 -21.39 -6.62
N TRP A 326 -4.49 -20.18 -7.15
CA TRP A 326 -3.25 -19.56 -7.61
C TRP A 326 -2.93 -18.35 -6.73
N THR A 327 -1.76 -18.33 -6.10
CA THR A 327 -1.36 -17.28 -5.15
C THR A 327 -0.01 -16.70 -5.51
N GLY A 328 0.04 -15.37 -5.69
CA GLY A 328 1.28 -14.60 -5.72
C GLY A 328 1.86 -14.45 -4.30
N LEU A 329 3.12 -14.81 -4.10
CA LEU A 329 3.72 -14.93 -2.76
C LEU A 329 4.41 -13.65 -2.25
N ASP A 330 4.69 -12.70 -3.14
CA ASP A 330 5.36 -11.43 -2.81
C ASP A 330 4.36 -10.30 -2.56
N SER A 331 4.82 -9.16 -2.05
CA SER A 331 4.01 -7.95 -1.91
C SER A 331 3.62 -7.31 -3.26
N VAL A 332 4.32 -7.65 -4.34
CA VAL A 332 4.02 -7.19 -5.71
C VAL A 332 3.30 -8.31 -6.46
N PRO A 333 2.15 -8.04 -7.11
CA PRO A 333 1.41 -9.04 -7.86
C PRO A 333 2.23 -9.68 -8.99
N VAL A 334 1.99 -10.97 -9.25
CA VAL A 334 2.59 -11.67 -10.39
C VAL A 334 1.75 -11.41 -11.64
N LYS A 335 2.38 -10.89 -12.69
CA LYS A 335 1.75 -10.66 -13.98
C LYS A 335 1.69 -11.95 -14.80
N LEU A 336 0.49 -12.39 -15.14
CA LEU A 336 0.23 -13.57 -15.97
C LEU A 336 -0.29 -13.16 -17.34
N ARG A 337 0.42 -13.60 -18.38
CA ARG A 337 0.16 -13.31 -19.79
C ARG A 337 -0.39 -14.53 -20.52
N GLY A 338 -1.18 -14.26 -21.55
CA GLY A 338 -1.81 -15.26 -22.39
C GLY A 338 -3.29 -15.42 -22.09
N VAL A 339 -4.04 -15.91 -23.07
CA VAL A 339 -5.46 -16.22 -22.90
C VAL A 339 -5.58 -17.55 -22.15
N LEU A 340 -6.23 -17.55 -20.99
CA LEU A 340 -6.51 -18.74 -20.22
C LEU A 340 -7.97 -19.15 -20.45
N GLN A 341 -8.16 -20.32 -21.04
CA GLN A 341 -9.49 -20.91 -21.21
C GLN A 341 -9.64 -22.11 -20.28
N LEU A 342 -10.72 -22.11 -19.51
CA LEU A 342 -11.04 -23.10 -18.49
C LEU A 342 -12.43 -23.65 -18.78
N ASP A 343 -12.49 -24.93 -19.12
CA ASP A 343 -13.73 -25.59 -19.54
C ASP A 343 -14.27 -26.58 -18.50
N GLU A 344 -13.48 -26.92 -17.47
CA GLU A 344 -13.88 -27.79 -16.38
C GLU A 344 -14.80 -27.05 -15.40
N ARG A 345 -15.84 -27.74 -14.91
CA ARG A 345 -16.73 -27.23 -13.85
C ARG A 345 -16.01 -27.25 -12.50
N ALA A 346 -15.25 -26.20 -12.23
CA ALA A 346 -14.49 -26.01 -11.01
C ALA A 346 -14.57 -24.56 -10.51
N VAL A 347 -14.06 -24.31 -9.31
CA VAL A 347 -13.89 -22.95 -8.78
C VAL A 347 -12.43 -22.54 -8.94
N TYR A 348 -12.19 -21.39 -9.56
CA TYR A 348 -10.84 -20.88 -9.81
C TYR A 348 -10.59 -19.65 -8.95
N ARG A 349 -9.76 -19.81 -7.92
CA ARG A 349 -9.36 -18.73 -7.01
C ARG A 349 -7.99 -18.18 -7.41
N PHE A 350 -7.93 -16.87 -7.58
CA PHE A 350 -6.71 -16.13 -7.90
C PHE A 350 -6.47 -15.09 -6.82
N GLU A 351 -5.29 -15.12 -6.22
CA GLU A 351 -4.89 -14.23 -5.14
C GLU A 351 -3.61 -13.49 -5.51
N ASN A 352 -3.65 -12.15 -5.42
CA ASN A 352 -2.48 -11.31 -5.66
C ASN A 352 -1.86 -11.50 -7.08
N LEU A 353 -2.71 -11.54 -8.10
CA LEU A 353 -2.31 -11.74 -9.50
C LEU A 353 -2.76 -10.60 -10.41
N TRP A 354 -1.96 -10.32 -11.44
CA TRP A 354 -2.32 -9.44 -12.55
C TRP A 354 -2.52 -10.25 -13.83
N LEU A 355 -3.78 -10.50 -14.18
CA LEU A 355 -4.23 -11.18 -15.40
C LEU A 355 -4.30 -10.19 -16.56
N ASP A 356 -3.24 -10.12 -17.37
CA ASP A 356 -3.08 -9.04 -18.36
C ASP A 356 -3.82 -9.28 -19.68
N ASN A 357 -4.35 -10.48 -19.92
CA ASN A 357 -5.08 -10.82 -21.13
C ASN A 357 -6.52 -11.23 -20.79
N GLN A 358 -7.00 -12.33 -21.35
CA GLN A 358 -8.37 -12.78 -21.19
C GLN A 358 -8.39 -14.06 -20.36
N LEU A 359 -9.25 -14.08 -19.34
CA LEU A 359 -9.64 -15.28 -18.60
C LEU A 359 -11.05 -15.66 -19.04
N LYS A 360 -11.19 -16.83 -19.66
CA LYS A 360 -12.46 -17.37 -20.12
C LYS A 360 -12.79 -18.64 -19.35
N VAL A 361 -13.92 -18.64 -18.65
CA VAL A 361 -14.42 -19.80 -17.92
C VAL A 361 -15.75 -20.22 -18.53
N SER A 362 -15.77 -21.38 -19.18
CA SER A 362 -16.97 -21.90 -19.85
C SER A 362 -17.96 -22.48 -18.86
N GLN A 363 -17.47 -23.15 -17.80
CA GLN A 363 -18.24 -23.72 -16.70
C GLN A 363 -17.52 -23.52 -15.37
N GLY A 364 -18.27 -23.33 -14.29
CA GLY A 364 -17.71 -23.08 -12.95
C GLY A 364 -17.74 -21.62 -12.52
N ALA A 365 -16.92 -21.27 -11.53
CA ALA A 365 -16.89 -19.93 -10.93
C ALA A 365 -15.47 -19.40 -10.74
N VAL A 366 -15.34 -18.07 -10.64
CA VAL A 366 -14.07 -17.39 -10.41
C VAL A 366 -14.12 -16.60 -9.12
N GLU A 367 -13.09 -16.77 -8.30
CA GLU A 367 -12.86 -16.01 -7.09
C GLU A 367 -11.58 -15.16 -7.27
N LEU A 368 -11.69 -13.85 -7.11
CA LEU A 368 -10.56 -12.92 -7.21
C LEU A 368 -10.36 -12.25 -5.86
N ASP A 369 -9.13 -12.29 -5.35
CA ASP A 369 -8.74 -11.62 -4.11
C ASP A 369 -7.45 -10.82 -4.36
N HIS A 370 -7.49 -9.50 -4.22
CA HIS A 370 -6.35 -8.63 -4.50
C HIS A 370 -5.78 -8.77 -5.93
N CYS A 371 -6.66 -8.92 -6.94
CA CYS A 371 -6.27 -9.20 -8.32
C CYS A 371 -6.56 -8.03 -9.28
N ALA A 372 -5.78 -7.93 -10.36
CA ALA A 372 -6.12 -7.11 -11.53
C ALA A 372 -6.44 -7.99 -12.73
N ALA A 373 -7.63 -7.88 -13.34
CA ALA A 373 -8.00 -8.64 -14.53
C ALA A 373 -8.43 -7.74 -15.69
N ARG A 374 -7.80 -7.92 -16.86
CA ARG A 374 -8.10 -7.12 -18.05
C ARG A 374 -9.46 -7.51 -18.65
N GLN A 375 -9.70 -8.80 -18.84
CA GLN A 375 -10.96 -9.31 -19.38
C GLN A 375 -11.32 -10.61 -18.69
N LEU A 376 -12.48 -10.61 -18.01
CA LEU A 376 -13.06 -11.79 -17.39
C LEU A 376 -14.37 -12.13 -18.11
N HIS A 377 -14.43 -13.31 -18.73
CA HIS A 377 -15.60 -13.81 -19.44
C HIS A 377 -16.06 -15.13 -18.84
N ILE A 378 -17.29 -15.15 -18.30
CA ILE A 378 -17.87 -16.30 -17.63
C ILE A 378 -19.11 -16.75 -18.37
N GLY A 379 -19.05 -17.97 -18.92
CA GLY A 379 -20.13 -18.62 -19.64
C GLY A 379 -21.16 -19.31 -18.74
N THR A 380 -20.85 -19.53 -17.48
CA THR A 380 -21.70 -20.24 -16.52
C THR A 380 -23.03 -19.52 -16.28
N ALA A 381 -24.14 -20.25 -16.38
CA ALA A 381 -25.48 -19.74 -16.08
C ALA A 381 -25.92 -20.23 -14.69
N GLU A 382 -25.65 -19.44 -13.66
CA GLU A 382 -26.03 -19.74 -12.27
C GLU A 382 -26.38 -18.45 -11.51
N ARG A 383 -27.57 -18.39 -10.91
CA ARG A 383 -28.17 -17.17 -10.34
C ARG A 383 -28.30 -17.20 -8.81
N LEU A 384 -28.10 -18.36 -8.18
CA LEU A 384 -28.22 -18.58 -6.75
C LEU A 384 -26.85 -18.60 -6.06
N ALA A 385 -25.82 -19.07 -6.75
CA ALA A 385 -24.44 -19.02 -6.30
C ALA A 385 -23.63 -18.02 -7.16
N PRO A 386 -22.66 -17.29 -6.57
CA PRO A 386 -21.83 -16.38 -7.34
C PRO A 386 -20.99 -17.15 -8.35
N VAL A 387 -21.08 -16.76 -9.62
CA VAL A 387 -20.18 -17.21 -10.69
C VAL A 387 -18.90 -16.37 -10.73
N VAL A 388 -18.96 -15.14 -10.20
CA VAL A 388 -17.80 -14.30 -9.93
C VAL A 388 -17.95 -13.74 -8.52
N ALA A 389 -16.95 -14.00 -7.68
CA ALA A 389 -16.76 -13.33 -6.40
C ALA A 389 -15.43 -12.59 -6.44
N ALA A 390 -15.43 -11.27 -6.39
CA ALA A 390 -14.22 -10.47 -6.45
C ALA A 390 -14.11 -9.56 -5.22
N ARG A 391 -12.96 -9.60 -4.55
CA ARG A 391 -12.61 -8.75 -3.41
C ARG A 391 -11.33 -7.96 -3.69
N ALA A 392 -11.30 -6.69 -3.30
CA ALA A 392 -10.12 -5.82 -3.39
C ALA A 392 -9.45 -5.89 -4.78
N SER A 393 -10.25 -5.86 -5.85
CA SER A 393 -9.78 -6.21 -7.19
C SER A 393 -10.08 -5.13 -8.23
N LEU A 394 -9.20 -5.01 -9.22
CA LEU A 394 -9.33 -4.09 -10.36
C LEU A 394 -9.72 -4.85 -11.62
N LEU A 395 -10.90 -4.55 -12.16
CA LEU A 395 -11.42 -5.19 -13.38
C LEU A 395 -11.57 -4.16 -14.48
N ARG A 396 -11.04 -4.44 -15.66
CA ARG A 396 -11.37 -3.61 -16.83
C ARG A 396 -12.69 -4.05 -17.44
N LYS A 397 -12.81 -5.30 -17.87
CA LYS A 397 -14.04 -5.88 -18.41
C LYS A 397 -14.46 -7.11 -17.63
N LEU A 398 -15.70 -7.11 -17.16
CA LEU A 398 -16.36 -8.22 -16.49
C LEU A 398 -17.64 -8.59 -17.24
N GLU A 399 -17.67 -9.81 -17.79
CA GLU A 399 -18.78 -10.33 -18.58
C GLU A 399 -19.28 -11.64 -17.97
N ALA A 400 -20.37 -11.58 -17.21
CA ALA A 400 -21.05 -12.72 -16.60
C ALA A 400 -22.57 -12.63 -16.82
N ALA A 401 -22.97 -12.44 -18.08
CA ALA A 401 -24.33 -12.06 -18.49
C ALA A 401 -25.47 -13.01 -18.06
N ARG A 402 -25.15 -14.23 -17.58
CA ARG A 402 -26.15 -15.24 -17.19
C ARG A 402 -26.08 -15.63 -15.71
N GLY A 403 -25.24 -14.98 -14.92
CA GLY A 403 -25.00 -15.39 -13.54
C GLY A 403 -24.99 -14.28 -12.51
N LEU A 404 -24.88 -14.70 -11.25
CA LEU A 404 -24.74 -13.82 -10.09
C LEU A 404 -23.28 -13.37 -9.94
N VAL A 405 -23.07 -12.06 -9.86
CA VAL A 405 -21.78 -11.44 -9.60
C VAL A 405 -21.79 -10.82 -8.20
N GLN A 406 -20.78 -11.13 -7.39
CA GLN A 406 -20.55 -10.55 -6.07
C GLN A 406 -19.24 -9.77 -6.06
N LEU A 407 -19.30 -8.48 -5.72
CA LEU A 407 -18.17 -7.55 -5.71
C LEU A 407 -18.05 -6.88 -4.34
N GLU A 408 -16.86 -6.89 -3.76
CA GLU A 408 -16.53 -6.21 -2.50
C GLU A 408 -15.23 -5.43 -2.68
N TYR A 409 -15.24 -4.12 -2.49
CA TYR A 409 -14.04 -3.29 -2.72
C TYR A 409 -13.47 -3.47 -4.14
N VAL A 410 -14.32 -3.39 -5.17
CA VAL A 410 -13.91 -3.61 -6.57
C VAL A 410 -14.04 -2.33 -7.38
N THR A 411 -13.06 -2.07 -8.24
CA THR A 411 -13.16 -1.03 -9.27
C THR A 411 -13.37 -1.69 -10.64
N VAL A 412 -14.48 -1.38 -11.31
CA VAL A 412 -14.75 -1.80 -12.69
C VAL A 412 -14.64 -0.61 -13.62
N LEU A 413 -13.76 -0.67 -14.64
CA LEU A 413 -13.41 0.49 -15.47
C LEU A 413 -14.26 0.66 -16.74
N ASP A 414 -14.59 -0.43 -17.45
CA ASP A 414 -15.05 -0.36 -18.85
C ASP A 414 -16.35 -1.14 -19.10
N THR A 415 -16.46 -2.38 -18.63
CA THR A 415 -17.64 -3.22 -18.91
C THR A 415 -18.03 -4.04 -17.69
N LEU A 416 -19.33 -4.04 -17.36
CA LEU A 416 -19.92 -4.87 -16.29
C LEU A 416 -21.24 -5.47 -16.80
N LEU A 417 -21.22 -6.76 -17.13
CA LEU A 417 -22.41 -7.54 -17.49
C LEU A 417 -22.72 -8.57 -16.41
N ALA A 418 -23.93 -8.56 -15.89
CA ALA A 418 -24.37 -9.52 -14.88
C ALA A 418 -25.89 -9.74 -14.95
N GLU A 419 -26.35 -10.97 -14.76
CA GLU A 419 -27.78 -11.24 -14.60
C GLU A 419 -28.26 -10.73 -13.23
N ARG A 420 -27.46 -10.96 -12.19
CA ARG A 420 -27.69 -10.47 -10.82
C ARG A 420 -26.41 -9.88 -10.26
N LEU A 421 -26.53 -8.80 -9.49
CA LEU A 421 -25.36 -8.07 -8.96
C LEU A 421 -25.49 -7.77 -7.48
N ASN A 422 -24.55 -8.27 -6.68
CA ASN A 422 -24.30 -7.84 -5.32
C ASN A 422 -23.00 -7.04 -5.30
N ALA A 423 -23.05 -5.77 -4.87
CA ALA A 423 -21.87 -4.92 -4.80
C ALA A 423 -21.83 -4.12 -3.49
N SER A 424 -20.68 -4.15 -2.82
CA SER A 424 -20.40 -3.38 -1.62
C SER A 424 -19.08 -2.62 -1.80
N ASP A 425 -19.08 -1.32 -1.50
CA ASP A 425 -17.84 -0.53 -1.41
C ASP A 425 -17.09 -0.44 -2.75
N CYS A 426 -17.82 -0.52 -3.87
CA CYS A 426 -17.28 -0.61 -5.22
C CYS A 426 -17.24 0.74 -5.95
N ILE A 427 -16.34 0.88 -6.92
CA ILE A 427 -16.39 1.92 -7.95
C ILE A 427 -16.79 1.29 -9.28
N LEU A 428 -18.06 1.46 -9.67
CA LEU A 428 -18.57 0.97 -10.95
C LEU A 428 -18.61 2.15 -11.93
N MET A 429 -17.61 2.21 -12.81
CA MET A 429 -17.52 3.24 -13.84
C MET A 429 -18.57 3.10 -14.94
N PRO A 430 -18.79 1.91 -15.53
CA PRO A 430 -19.69 1.77 -16.65
C PRO A 430 -21.17 1.72 -16.22
N PRO A 431 -22.09 1.95 -17.17
CA PRO A 431 -23.49 1.55 -17.00
C PRO A 431 -23.60 0.07 -16.63
N LEU A 432 -24.49 -0.25 -15.70
CA LEU A 432 -24.82 -1.63 -15.38
C LEU A 432 -25.63 -2.21 -16.54
N ARG A 433 -25.26 -3.40 -17.00
CA ARG A 433 -26.02 -4.11 -18.03
C ARG A 433 -26.18 -5.58 -17.70
N LYS A 434 -27.25 -6.17 -18.19
CA LYS A 434 -27.50 -7.61 -18.14
C LYS A 434 -26.81 -8.33 -19.29
N ASP A 435 -26.93 -7.81 -20.50
CA ASP A 435 -26.25 -8.34 -21.68
C ASP A 435 -25.71 -7.23 -22.63
N LEU A 436 -25.24 -7.63 -23.80
CA LEU A 436 -24.70 -6.72 -24.83
C LEU A 436 -25.77 -6.21 -25.81
N ALA A 437 -26.94 -6.85 -25.86
CA ALA A 437 -27.96 -6.64 -26.87
C ALA A 437 -28.90 -5.48 -26.49
N ASP A 438 -29.13 -5.27 -25.20
CA ASP A 438 -30.00 -4.21 -24.69
C ASP A 438 -29.29 -3.29 -23.66
N ASN A 439 -30.08 -2.43 -23.01
CA ASN A 439 -29.63 -1.55 -21.93
C ASN A 439 -30.24 -1.95 -20.58
N ASP A 440 -30.78 -3.17 -20.47
CA ASP A 440 -31.38 -3.63 -19.23
C ASP A 440 -30.30 -3.74 -18.15
N VAL A 441 -30.61 -3.27 -16.95
CA VAL A 441 -29.74 -3.45 -15.79
C VAL A 441 -29.90 -4.89 -15.26
N PRO A 442 -29.01 -5.38 -14.38
CA PRO A 442 -29.19 -6.69 -13.75
C PRO A 442 -30.59 -6.85 -13.14
N GLU A 443 -31.16 -8.04 -13.24
CA GLU A 443 -32.55 -8.33 -12.85
C GLU A 443 -32.77 -8.12 -11.35
N ALA A 444 -31.82 -8.55 -10.53
CA ALA A 444 -31.93 -8.51 -9.07
C ALA A 444 -30.57 -8.42 -8.38
N GLY A 445 -30.59 -8.06 -7.09
CA GLY A 445 -29.40 -8.01 -6.23
C GLY A 445 -29.42 -6.81 -5.30
N CYS A 446 -28.26 -6.48 -4.72
CA CYS A 446 -28.11 -5.33 -3.82
C CYS A 446 -26.79 -4.59 -4.05
N VAL A 447 -26.88 -3.27 -4.23
CA VAL A 447 -25.74 -2.36 -4.32
C VAL A 447 -25.78 -1.40 -3.13
N ARG A 448 -24.71 -1.41 -2.34
CA ARG A 448 -24.54 -0.56 -1.15
C ARG A 448 -23.15 0.07 -1.13
N HIS A 449 -23.02 1.23 -0.50
CA HIS A 449 -21.75 1.93 -0.31
C HIS A 449 -20.93 2.06 -1.61
N SER A 450 -21.57 2.20 -2.76
CA SER A 450 -20.89 2.07 -4.06
C SER A 450 -21.11 3.29 -4.94
N ARG A 451 -20.13 3.55 -5.81
CA ARG A 451 -20.26 4.53 -6.88
C ARG A 451 -20.91 3.87 -8.08
N LEU A 452 -22.00 4.44 -8.56
CA LEU A 452 -22.72 4.01 -9.77
C LEU A 452 -22.69 5.11 -10.83
N TRP A 453 -22.95 4.73 -12.08
CA TRP A 453 -23.16 5.68 -13.17
C TRP A 453 -24.44 6.51 -13.00
N TYR A 454 -25.45 5.92 -12.36
CA TYR A 454 -26.80 6.46 -12.17
C TYR A 454 -27.39 5.88 -10.87
N LEU A 455 -28.19 6.68 -10.16
CA LEU A 455 -28.91 6.24 -8.96
C LEU A 455 -30.42 6.14 -9.27
N PRO A 456 -31.03 4.96 -9.12
CA PRO A 456 -32.41 4.71 -9.54
C PRO A 456 -33.43 5.42 -8.69
N LEU A 457 -34.48 5.98 -9.31
CA LEU A 457 -35.64 6.56 -8.62
C LEU A 457 -36.21 5.56 -7.60
N ASP A 458 -36.79 6.07 -6.52
CA ASP A 458 -37.39 5.19 -5.51
C ASP A 458 -38.58 4.43 -6.14
N ALA A 459 -38.78 3.18 -5.73
CA ALA A 459 -39.87 2.37 -6.23
C ALA A 459 -41.23 2.95 -5.79
N ASP A 460 -42.29 2.75 -6.60
CA ASP A 460 -43.64 3.11 -6.17
C ASP A 460 -44.03 2.21 -4.97
N PRO A 461 -44.46 2.78 -3.84
CA PRO A 461 -44.85 2.00 -2.66
C PRO A 461 -46.05 1.06 -2.90
N LEU A 462 -46.92 1.38 -3.86
CA LEU A 462 -48.12 0.61 -4.18
C LEU A 462 -47.85 -0.46 -5.24
N ASP A 463 -46.91 -0.22 -6.15
CA ASP A 463 -46.50 -1.16 -7.20
C ASP A 463 -44.97 -1.11 -7.43
N PRO A 464 -44.18 -1.91 -6.69
CA PRO A 464 -42.73 -1.90 -6.80
C PRO A 464 -42.16 -2.35 -8.15
N GLU A 465 -42.96 -3.00 -9.00
CA GLU A 465 -42.54 -3.47 -10.33
C GLU A 465 -42.84 -2.46 -11.45
N LEU A 466 -43.59 -1.40 -11.13
CA LEU A 466 -43.94 -0.34 -12.07
C LEU A 466 -42.68 0.27 -12.70
N PRO A 467 -42.55 0.33 -14.05
CA PRO A 467 -41.41 0.89 -14.76
C PRO A 467 -41.42 2.43 -14.69
N ASN A 468 -41.21 2.96 -13.48
CA ASN A 468 -41.19 4.39 -13.17
C ASN A 468 -39.85 5.07 -13.51
N ASP A 469 -38.81 4.28 -13.78
CA ASP A 469 -37.46 4.73 -14.11
C ASP A 469 -36.98 4.07 -15.42
N PRO A 470 -36.86 4.82 -16.52
CA PRO A 470 -36.46 4.25 -17.81
C PRO A 470 -35.01 3.77 -17.87
N ASN A 471 -34.16 4.18 -16.91
CA ASN A 471 -32.76 3.77 -16.84
C ASN A 471 -32.53 2.59 -15.88
N TRP A 472 -33.58 2.04 -15.26
CA TRP A 472 -33.50 0.98 -14.26
C TRP A 472 -34.50 -0.15 -14.52
N LEU A 473 -34.55 -0.60 -15.77
CA LEU A 473 -35.45 -1.65 -16.23
C LEU A 473 -34.72 -2.97 -16.44
N ALA A 474 -35.45 -4.07 -16.26
CA ALA A 474 -35.08 -5.41 -16.66
C ALA A 474 -36.31 -6.07 -17.31
N GLN A 475 -36.18 -6.48 -18.57
CA GLN A 475 -37.22 -7.10 -19.39
C GLN A 475 -38.51 -6.28 -19.48
N GLY A 476 -38.39 -4.95 -19.51
CA GLY A 476 -39.52 -4.02 -19.58
C GLY A 476 -40.25 -3.76 -18.27
N LEU A 477 -39.85 -4.40 -17.17
CA LEU A 477 -40.31 -4.11 -15.80
C LEU A 477 -39.22 -3.39 -15.02
N ARG A 478 -39.58 -2.82 -13.87
CA ARG A 478 -38.57 -2.26 -12.96
C ARG A 478 -37.65 -3.36 -12.44
N SER A 479 -36.35 -3.14 -12.51
CA SER A 479 -35.37 -4.08 -11.97
C SER A 479 -35.52 -4.21 -10.45
N ALA A 480 -35.45 -5.45 -9.95
CA ALA A 480 -35.38 -5.75 -8.52
C ALA A 480 -33.96 -5.57 -7.94
N LEU A 481 -33.03 -5.00 -8.71
CA LEU A 481 -31.72 -4.59 -8.21
C LEU A 481 -31.89 -3.38 -7.29
N CYS A 482 -31.74 -3.62 -5.99
CA CYS A 482 -31.81 -2.59 -4.97
C CYS A 482 -30.51 -1.78 -4.95
N ALA A 483 -30.58 -0.45 -5.06
CA ALA A 483 -29.45 0.44 -4.80
C ALA A 483 -29.80 1.39 -3.65
N ILE A 484 -29.07 1.31 -2.54
CA ILE A 484 -29.34 2.14 -1.34
C ILE A 484 -28.86 3.57 -1.62
N ARG A 485 -29.78 4.42 -2.08
CA ARG A 485 -29.50 5.81 -2.52
C ARG A 485 -28.76 6.64 -1.47
N THR A 486 -29.01 6.44 -0.18
CA THR A 486 -28.36 7.21 0.90
C THR A 486 -26.86 6.93 1.03
N ASN A 487 -26.43 5.73 0.64
CA ASN A 487 -25.06 5.26 0.86
C ASN A 487 -24.31 5.09 -0.46
N CYS A 488 -24.96 5.26 -1.61
CA CYS A 488 -24.34 5.22 -2.93
C CYS A 488 -24.13 6.64 -3.50
N THR A 489 -23.22 6.78 -4.45
CA THR A 489 -22.88 8.08 -5.05
C THR A 489 -22.73 8.00 -6.57
N THR A 490 -22.96 9.10 -7.27
CA THR A 490 -22.64 9.26 -8.70
C THR A 490 -21.40 10.10 -8.94
N ALA A 491 -20.73 10.55 -7.86
CA ALA A 491 -19.51 11.35 -7.94
C ALA A 491 -18.49 10.72 -8.89
N HIS A 492 -17.79 11.57 -9.65
CA HIS A 492 -16.78 11.11 -10.60
C HIS A 492 -15.43 10.90 -9.89
N PRO A 493 -14.86 9.69 -9.89
CA PRO A 493 -13.54 9.46 -9.35
C PRO A 493 -12.47 10.09 -10.23
N VAL A 494 -11.41 10.61 -9.60
CA VAL A 494 -10.21 11.07 -10.28
C VAL A 494 -9.12 10.04 -10.01
N PHE A 495 -8.82 9.19 -10.98
CA PHE A 495 -7.76 8.20 -10.85
C PHE A 495 -6.39 8.79 -11.23
N LEU A 496 -5.31 8.23 -10.67
CA LEU A 496 -3.95 8.52 -11.16
C LEU A 496 -3.80 8.07 -12.61
N ASN A 497 -4.37 6.91 -12.93
CA ASN A 497 -4.40 6.36 -14.26
C ASN A 497 -5.70 5.57 -14.49
N THR A 498 -6.23 5.62 -15.71
CA THR A 498 -7.41 4.86 -16.14
C THR A 498 -7.05 3.75 -17.13
N HIS A 499 -5.83 3.74 -17.66
CA HIS A 499 -5.37 2.73 -18.61
C HIS A 499 -4.93 1.48 -17.87
N PHE A 500 -5.72 0.41 -18.00
CA PHE A 500 -5.40 -0.89 -17.44
C PHE A 500 -4.01 -1.37 -17.87
N GLY A 501 -3.21 -1.80 -16.89
CA GLY A 501 -1.85 -2.29 -17.09
C GLY A 501 -0.76 -1.23 -16.97
N GLN A 502 -1.12 0.04 -16.75
CA GLN A 502 -0.18 1.09 -16.35
C GLN A 502 -0.16 1.25 -14.82
N PRO A 503 0.98 1.62 -14.22
CA PRO A 503 1.06 1.93 -12.79
C PRO A 503 0.06 3.01 -12.38
N GLY A 504 -0.54 2.85 -11.21
CA GLY A 504 -1.56 3.75 -10.66
C GLY A 504 -2.95 3.55 -11.26
N CYS A 505 -3.18 2.49 -12.05
CA CYS A 505 -4.49 2.25 -12.65
C CYS A 505 -5.56 1.99 -11.57
N GLY A 506 -6.63 2.79 -11.57
CA GLY A 506 -7.73 2.70 -10.61
C GLY A 506 -7.41 3.23 -9.21
N VAL A 507 -6.19 3.74 -8.97
CA VAL A 507 -5.78 4.34 -7.70
C VAL A 507 -6.34 5.76 -7.60
N LEU A 508 -6.90 6.14 -6.45
CA LEU A 508 -7.52 7.45 -6.26
C LEU A 508 -6.49 8.59 -6.09
N HIS A 509 -6.60 9.58 -6.97
CA HIS A 509 -5.90 10.85 -6.84
C HIS A 509 -6.44 11.63 -5.61
N PRO A 510 -5.61 12.41 -4.88
CA PRO A 510 -6.05 13.25 -3.76
C PRO A 510 -7.16 14.25 -4.10
N ALA A 511 -7.36 14.55 -5.38
CA ALA A 511 -8.42 15.43 -5.88
C ALA A 511 -9.77 14.70 -6.12
N SER A 512 -9.85 13.40 -5.83
CA SER A 512 -11.13 12.69 -5.90
C SER A 512 -12.12 13.24 -4.88
N PRO A 513 -13.43 13.26 -5.18
CA PRO A 513 -14.44 13.73 -4.23
C PRO A 513 -14.43 12.97 -2.90
N ALA A 514 -14.78 13.66 -1.81
CA ALA A 514 -14.84 13.07 -0.46
C ALA A 514 -15.77 11.84 -0.38
N ALA A 515 -16.87 11.85 -1.14
CA ALA A 515 -17.82 10.73 -1.25
C ALA A 515 -17.21 9.44 -1.83
N ILE A 516 -16.03 9.50 -2.44
CA ILE A 516 -15.30 8.33 -2.97
C ILE A 516 -14.10 8.01 -2.07
N GLN A 517 -13.40 9.05 -1.60
CA GLN A 517 -12.27 8.90 -0.70
C GLN A 517 -12.64 8.38 0.70
N GLY A 518 -13.88 8.60 1.15
CA GLY A 518 -14.40 8.13 2.43
C GLY A 518 -15.80 7.55 2.33
N GLY A 519 -16.15 7.01 1.16
CA GLY A 519 -17.51 6.53 0.86
C GLY A 519 -17.81 5.11 1.32
N ALA A 520 -16.78 4.35 1.73
CA ALA A 520 -16.97 2.97 2.17
C ALA A 520 -17.75 2.91 3.49
N GLU A 521 -18.31 1.73 3.79
CA GLU A 521 -19.11 1.44 4.99
C GLU A 521 -18.37 1.81 6.30
N ASP A 522 -17.05 1.64 6.32
CA ASP A 522 -16.16 1.95 7.45
C ASP A 522 -15.53 3.36 7.39
N GLY A 523 -15.90 4.18 6.39
CA GLY A 523 -15.31 5.50 6.14
C GLY A 523 -13.99 5.49 5.36
N GLY A 524 -13.55 4.32 4.87
CA GLY A 524 -12.41 4.15 3.97
C GLY A 524 -12.71 4.55 2.52
N GLU A 525 -11.72 4.34 1.65
CA GLU A 525 -11.88 4.63 0.22
C GLU A 525 -12.66 3.54 -0.51
N LEU A 526 -13.43 3.93 -1.53
CA LEU A 526 -14.13 2.99 -2.39
C LEU A 526 -13.19 2.30 -3.38
N GLY A 527 -13.56 1.08 -3.79
CA GLY A 527 -12.96 0.38 -4.93
C GLY A 527 -11.77 -0.51 -4.57
N ALA A 528 -11.01 -0.89 -5.61
CA ALA A 528 -9.98 -1.94 -5.59
C ALA A 528 -8.95 -1.79 -4.45
N TYR A 529 -8.57 -0.55 -4.12
CA TYR A 529 -7.46 -0.24 -3.21
C TYR A 529 -7.91 0.09 -1.79
N HIS A 530 -9.13 -0.28 -1.42
CA HIS A 530 -9.66 -0.09 -0.07
C HIS A 530 -8.75 -0.69 1.01
N GLU A 531 -8.33 -1.94 0.81
CA GLU A 531 -7.47 -2.69 1.74
C GLU A 531 -6.02 -2.13 1.79
N ASP A 532 -5.57 -1.46 0.72
CA ASP A 532 -4.27 -0.77 0.67
C ASP A 532 -4.27 0.56 1.42
N ARG A 533 -5.45 1.12 1.70
CA ARG A 533 -5.68 2.27 2.59
C ARG A 533 -4.90 3.52 2.19
N HIS A 534 -4.66 3.75 0.90
CA HIS A 534 -3.92 4.89 0.38
C HIS A 534 -4.48 6.24 0.83
N VAL A 535 -5.81 6.41 0.83
CA VAL A 535 -6.44 7.64 1.35
C VAL A 535 -6.24 7.78 2.86
N LEU A 536 -6.50 6.72 3.63
CA LEU A 536 -6.39 6.76 5.09
C LEU A 536 -4.96 7.04 5.54
N ARG A 537 -3.95 6.45 4.89
CA ARG A 537 -2.52 6.73 5.15
C ARG A 537 -2.18 8.21 4.92
N ARG A 538 -2.64 8.79 3.80
CA ARG A 538 -2.43 10.22 3.50
C ARG A 538 -3.10 11.13 4.53
N ARG A 539 -4.34 10.83 4.91
CA ARG A 539 -5.07 11.57 5.95
C ARG A 539 -4.37 11.48 7.31
N ALA A 540 -3.94 10.28 7.70
CA ALA A 540 -3.22 10.05 8.94
C ALA A 540 -1.92 10.87 9.02
N VAL A 541 -1.16 10.96 7.93
CA VAL A 541 0.05 11.80 7.87
C VAL A 541 -0.31 13.28 8.04
N LEU A 542 -1.31 13.79 7.33
CA LEU A 542 -1.73 15.19 7.45
C LEU A 542 -2.21 15.52 8.87
N ASP A 543 -3.01 14.63 9.46
CA ASP A 543 -3.52 14.76 10.83
C ASP A 543 -2.38 14.77 11.85
N LYS A 544 -1.39 13.87 11.70
CA LYS A 544 -0.22 13.84 12.59
C LYS A 544 0.65 15.07 12.46
N LEU A 545 0.90 15.50 11.22
CA LEU A 545 1.74 16.66 10.95
C LEU A 545 1.11 17.96 11.45
N ALA A 546 -0.22 18.07 11.45
CA ALA A 546 -0.90 19.23 12.05
C ALA A 546 -0.55 19.42 13.54
N GLU A 547 -0.25 18.34 14.27
CA GLU A 547 0.19 18.41 15.68
C GLU A 547 1.66 18.80 15.83
N VAL A 548 2.50 18.53 14.83
CA VAL A 548 3.96 18.65 14.91
C VAL A 548 4.50 19.90 14.20
N LEU A 549 3.79 20.40 13.20
CA LEU A 549 4.21 21.59 12.46
C LEU A 549 4.11 22.88 13.30
N PRO A 550 4.93 23.90 13.00
CA PRO A 550 4.80 25.22 13.64
C PRO A 550 3.43 25.85 13.37
N ALA A 551 2.93 26.65 14.32
CA ALA A 551 1.62 27.28 14.23
C ALA A 551 1.46 28.06 12.90
N GLY A 552 0.32 27.84 12.24
CA GLY A 552 0.00 28.45 10.95
C GLY A 552 0.76 27.85 9.75
N THR A 553 1.45 26.72 9.91
CA THR A 553 2.07 25.96 8.82
C THR A 553 1.24 24.73 8.47
N GLU A 554 1.05 24.46 7.18
CA GLU A 554 0.26 23.34 6.66
C GLU A 554 1.15 22.38 5.85
N ALA A 555 0.97 21.07 6.06
CA ALA A 555 1.54 20.05 5.19
C ALA A 555 0.70 19.95 3.90
N LEU A 556 1.38 19.73 2.77
CA LEU A 556 0.75 19.47 1.49
C LEU A 556 1.39 18.24 0.85
N LEU A 557 0.60 17.21 0.60
CA LEU A 557 1.04 16.01 -0.11
C LEU A 557 0.96 16.23 -1.63
N ILE A 558 2.04 15.95 -2.34
CA ILE A 558 2.14 16.08 -3.80
C ILE A 558 2.62 14.75 -4.36
N LEU A 559 1.86 14.18 -5.28
CA LEU A 559 2.27 12.96 -5.98
C LEU A 559 3.33 13.30 -7.03
N ASP A 560 4.45 12.61 -6.99
CA ASP A 560 5.59 12.83 -7.86
C ASP A 560 6.15 11.50 -8.40
N PRO A 561 5.88 11.16 -9.68
CA PRO A 561 6.38 9.93 -10.28
C PRO A 561 7.91 9.88 -10.38
N THR A 562 8.60 11.02 -10.28
CA THR A 562 10.06 11.08 -10.38
C THR A 562 10.76 10.61 -9.11
N LEU A 563 10.04 10.46 -7.99
CA LEU A 563 10.55 9.81 -6.78
C LEU A 563 10.60 8.28 -6.88
N ALA A 564 9.87 7.68 -7.83
CA ALA A 564 9.91 6.23 -8.04
C ALA A 564 11.25 5.76 -8.66
N CYS A 565 12.09 6.67 -9.15
CA CYS A 565 13.36 6.34 -9.77
C CYS A 565 14.52 7.12 -9.14
N LEU A 566 15.69 6.47 -9.09
CA LEU A 566 16.91 7.09 -8.62
C LEU A 566 17.30 8.28 -9.54
N PRO A 567 17.80 9.38 -8.97
CA PRO A 567 18.37 10.44 -9.77
C PRO A 567 19.58 9.91 -10.59
N PRO A 568 19.87 10.50 -11.76
CA PRO A 568 21.00 10.07 -12.57
C PRO A 568 22.33 10.30 -11.85
N GLN A 569 23.34 9.48 -12.16
CA GLN A 569 24.71 9.74 -11.70
C GLN A 569 25.24 10.99 -12.38
N GLY A 570 25.83 11.90 -11.59
CA GLY A 570 26.57 13.02 -12.15
C GLY A 570 27.83 12.51 -12.85
N HIS A 571 28.07 12.99 -14.07
CA HIS A 571 29.36 12.84 -14.75
C HIS A 571 30.30 13.97 -14.34
#